data_AF-A0A059X9U5-F1
#
_entry.id   AF-A0A059X9U5-F1
#
_cell.length_a   1.000
_cell.length_b   1.000
_cell.length_c   1.000
_cell.angle_alpha   90.00
_cell.angle_beta   90.00
_cell.angle_gamma   90.00
#
_symmetry.space_group_name_H-M   'P 1'
#
loop_
_entity.id
_entity.type
_entity.pdbx_description
1 polymer ?
#
loop_
_entity_poly.entity_id
_entity_poly.type
_entity_poly.pdbx_seq_one_letter_code
_entity_poly.pdbx_strand_id
1 'polypeptide(L)'
;MTIGVLKEPSEESRVSLLPETVTALAKKGVTVFVEPGAGEKAFHNDDEYVKAGATVKSRADIIQSSDILVAIHPFPEAAGLSSKIVIGVYQPLFNVPVMQQWAKQGLVTFSLDMLPRTTRAQSMDVLSSQANIAGYKAVLLAANTYGRYFPRR
;
A
#
# COMPACT_ATOMS: atom_id res chain seq x y z
N MET A 1 11.36 13.73 7.88
CA MET A 1 10.57 12.49 7.90
C MET A 1 10.59 11.89 6.51
N THR A 2 10.97 10.63 6.41
CA THR A 2 11.14 9.89 5.17
C THR A 2 10.18 8.72 5.10
N ILE A 3 9.41 8.63 4.01
CA ILE A 3 8.50 7.52 3.71
C ILE A 3 9.10 6.67 2.59
N GLY A 4 9.23 5.37 2.83
CA GLY A 4 9.68 4.38 1.85
C GLY A 4 8.52 3.56 1.30
N VAL A 5 8.34 3.57 -0.02
CA VAL A 5 7.34 2.77 -0.75
C VAL A 5 8.04 1.53 -1.27
N LEU A 6 7.63 0.37 -0.77
CA LEU A 6 8.18 -0.92 -1.20
C LEU A 6 7.38 -1.48 -2.37
N LYS A 7 8.06 -2.24 -3.23
CA LYS A 7 7.42 -3.03 -4.29
C LYS A 7 6.70 -4.23 -3.67
N GLU A 8 5.48 -4.44 -4.14
CA GLU A 8 4.61 -5.54 -3.72
C GLU A 8 5.00 -6.87 -4.41
N PRO A 9 4.60 -8.03 -3.85
CA PRO A 9 4.84 -9.34 -4.45
C PRO A 9 4.19 -9.50 -5.85
N SER A 10 4.57 -10.57 -6.57
CA SER A 10 4.18 -10.79 -7.97
C SER A 10 2.65 -10.85 -8.21
N GLU A 11 1.88 -11.31 -7.24
CA GLU A 11 0.43 -11.46 -7.38
C GLU A 11 -0.33 -10.14 -7.14
N GLU A 12 0.33 -9.15 -6.55
CA GLU A 12 -0.25 -7.85 -6.26
C GLU A 12 0.09 -6.86 -7.39
N SER A 13 -0.93 -6.15 -7.86
CA SER A 13 -0.82 -5.16 -8.93
C SER A 13 -0.94 -3.72 -8.44
N ARG A 14 -1.41 -3.52 -7.20
CA ARG A 14 -1.51 -2.21 -6.56
C ARG A 14 -0.17 -1.79 -5.96
N VAL A 15 -0.06 -0.50 -5.65
CA VAL A 15 1.08 0.12 -4.97
C VAL A 15 0.58 1.02 -3.84
N SER A 16 1.34 1.14 -2.77
CA SER A 16 0.90 1.87 -1.56
C SER A 16 0.74 3.39 -1.76
N LEU A 17 1.51 4.00 -2.66
CA LEU A 17 1.40 5.42 -3.01
C LEU A 17 1.53 5.60 -4.52
N LEU A 18 0.63 6.40 -5.09
CA LEU A 18 0.68 6.82 -6.50
C LEU A 18 1.40 8.18 -6.64
N PRO A 19 1.91 8.53 -7.84
CA PRO A 19 2.64 9.79 -8.06
C PRO A 19 1.88 11.06 -7.61
N GLU A 20 0.56 11.09 -7.72
CA GLU A 20 -0.26 12.23 -7.28
C GLU A 20 -0.19 12.41 -5.76
N THR A 21 -0.17 11.28 -5.02
CA THR A 21 -0.07 11.29 -3.56
C THR A 21 1.35 11.67 -3.13
N VAL A 22 2.37 11.19 -3.85
CA VAL A 22 3.77 11.60 -3.66
C VAL A 22 3.91 13.12 -3.81
N THR A 23 3.32 13.70 -4.85
CA THR A 23 3.33 15.16 -5.08
C THR A 23 2.73 15.92 -3.88
N ALA A 24 1.62 15.43 -3.33
CA ALA A 24 0.98 16.05 -2.16
C ALA A 24 1.83 15.94 -0.89
N LEU A 25 2.56 14.83 -0.70
CA LEU A 25 3.48 14.61 0.42
C LEU A 25 4.73 15.49 0.30
N ALA A 26 5.32 15.57 -0.90
CA ALA A 26 6.48 16.41 -1.18
C ALA A 26 6.19 17.89 -0.88
N LYS A 27 5.01 18.39 -1.26
CA LYS A 27 4.54 19.75 -0.91
C LYS A 27 4.44 20.02 0.59
N LYS A 28 4.28 18.97 1.40
CA LYS A 28 4.27 19.06 2.87
C LYS A 28 5.67 18.89 3.49
N GLY A 29 6.72 18.82 2.68
CA GLY A 29 8.11 18.65 3.13
C GLY A 29 8.46 17.22 3.54
N VAL A 30 7.68 16.22 3.09
CA VAL A 30 7.97 14.80 3.34
C VAL A 30 8.84 14.25 2.21
N THR A 31 9.95 13.62 2.57
CA THR A 31 10.80 12.92 1.59
C THR A 31 10.20 11.55 1.29
N VAL A 32 10.03 11.22 0.00
CA VAL A 32 9.50 9.92 -0.41
C VAL A 32 10.55 9.16 -1.21
N PHE A 33 10.86 7.94 -0.77
CA PHE A 33 11.66 6.98 -1.52
C PHE A 33 10.76 5.89 -2.12
N VAL A 34 11.04 5.49 -3.35
CA VAL A 34 10.23 4.49 -4.07
C VAL A 34 11.14 3.41 -4.61
N GLU A 35 10.77 2.15 -4.39
CA GLU A 35 11.49 1.00 -4.94
C GLU A 35 11.32 0.93 -6.47
N PRO A 36 12.39 0.65 -7.25
CA PRO A 36 12.30 0.52 -8.70
C PRO A 36 11.19 -0.42 -9.14
N GLY A 37 10.34 0.10 -10.03
CA GLY A 37 9.22 -0.62 -10.60
C GLY A 37 8.10 -0.95 -9.61
N ALA A 38 8.01 -0.27 -8.47
CA ALA A 38 6.91 -0.46 -7.52
C ALA A 38 5.54 -0.14 -8.14
N GLY A 39 5.49 0.84 -9.05
CA GLY A 39 4.25 1.27 -9.71
C GLY A 39 3.93 0.61 -11.06
N GLU A 40 4.80 -0.24 -11.60
CA GLU A 40 4.69 -0.74 -12.99
C GLU A 40 3.33 -1.38 -13.28
N LYS A 41 2.86 -2.24 -12.37
CA LYS A 41 1.57 -2.93 -12.50
C LYS A 41 0.36 -2.04 -12.23
N ALA A 42 0.60 -0.90 -11.59
CA ALA A 42 -0.37 0.16 -11.39
C ALA A 42 -0.31 1.20 -12.53
N PHE A 43 0.39 0.91 -13.63
CA PHE A 43 0.54 1.77 -14.82
C PHE A 43 1.32 3.07 -14.58
N HIS A 44 2.24 3.07 -13.61
CA HIS A 44 3.12 4.20 -13.33
C HIS A 44 4.58 3.75 -13.37
N ASN A 45 5.38 4.34 -14.27
CA ASN A 45 6.82 4.10 -14.34
C ASN A 45 7.59 4.93 -13.29
N ASP A 46 8.86 4.59 -13.08
CA ASP A 46 9.74 5.25 -12.11
C ASP A 46 9.94 6.75 -12.40
N ASP A 47 9.96 7.16 -13.68
CA ASP A 47 10.13 8.57 -14.06
C ASP A 47 8.95 9.44 -13.60
N GLU A 48 7.73 8.89 -13.56
CA GLU A 48 6.56 9.60 -13.02
C GLU A 48 6.71 9.86 -11.51
N TYR A 49 7.27 8.92 -10.76
CA TYR A 49 7.58 9.13 -9.34
C TYR A 49 8.66 10.19 -9.13
N VAL A 50 9.72 10.17 -9.95
CA VAL A 50 10.77 11.19 -9.90
C VAL A 50 10.21 12.58 -10.20
N LYS A 51 9.36 12.71 -11.24
CA LYS A 51 8.67 13.98 -11.57
C LYS A 51 7.73 14.44 -10.45
N ALA A 52 7.12 13.51 -9.71
CA ALA A 52 6.30 13.79 -8.54
C ALA A 52 7.10 14.21 -7.29
N GLY A 53 8.44 14.15 -7.34
CA GLY A 53 9.34 14.56 -6.26
C GLY A 53 9.80 13.43 -5.34
N ALA A 54 9.59 12.16 -5.72
CA ALA A 54 10.23 11.03 -5.05
C ALA A 54 11.66 10.81 -5.54
N THR A 55 12.44 10.06 -4.75
CA THR A 55 13.73 9.51 -5.16
C THR A 55 13.63 8.00 -5.29
N VAL A 56 13.99 7.45 -6.45
CA VAL A 56 14.00 6.00 -6.65
C VAL A 56 15.29 5.43 -6.04
N LYS A 57 15.17 4.40 -5.20
CA LYS A 57 16.29 3.79 -4.45
C LYS A 57 16.13 2.28 -4.34
N SER A 58 17.24 1.55 -4.15
CA SER A 58 17.16 0.11 -3.94
C SER A 58 16.32 -0.23 -2.70
N ARG A 59 15.67 -1.40 -2.71
CA ARG A 59 14.87 -1.89 -1.58
C ARG A 59 15.63 -1.83 -0.24
N ALA A 60 16.89 -2.25 -0.25
CA ALA A 60 17.75 -2.22 0.93
C ALA A 60 17.98 -0.79 1.44
N ASP A 61 18.28 0.15 0.53
CA ASP A 61 18.50 1.56 0.90
C ASP A 61 17.21 2.19 1.46
N ILE A 62 16.06 1.87 0.88
CA ILE A 62 14.75 2.36 1.36
C ILE A 62 14.51 1.87 2.77
N ILE A 63 14.67 0.57 3.00
CA ILE A 63 14.47 -0.06 4.31
C ILE A 63 15.40 0.57 5.34
N GLN A 64 16.67 0.81 4.99
CA GLN A 64 17.64 1.40 5.91
C GLN A 64 17.32 2.88 6.22
N SER A 65 17.03 3.69 5.19
CA SER A 65 16.98 5.15 5.28
C SER A 65 15.60 5.77 5.51
N SER A 66 14.53 4.97 5.53
CA SER A 66 13.15 5.46 5.77
C SER A 66 12.74 5.37 7.25
N ASP A 67 11.99 6.36 7.72
CA ASP A 67 11.38 6.37 9.06
C ASP A 67 10.08 5.53 9.08
N ILE A 68 9.33 5.63 7.98
CA ILE A 68 8.06 4.94 7.74
C ILE A 68 8.19 4.09 6.48
N LEU A 69 7.80 2.83 6.54
CA LEU A 69 7.68 1.95 5.39
C LEU A 69 6.20 1.69 5.10
N VAL A 70 5.82 1.84 3.82
CA VAL A 70 4.46 1.56 3.36
C VAL A 70 4.50 0.39 2.36
N ALA A 71 3.74 -0.65 2.69
CA ALA A 71 3.56 -1.85 1.88
C ALA A 71 2.19 -2.43 2.21
N ILE A 72 1.40 -2.78 1.19
CA ILE A 72 0.06 -3.34 1.32
C ILE A 72 0.13 -4.66 2.07
N HIS A 73 1.05 -5.55 1.68
CA HIS A 73 1.21 -6.87 2.29
C HIS A 73 2.36 -6.90 3.31
N PRO A 74 2.35 -7.86 4.26
CA PRO A 74 3.53 -8.17 5.04
C PRO A 74 4.73 -8.50 4.14
N PHE A 75 5.92 -8.04 4.52
CA PHE A 75 7.15 -8.28 3.76
C PHE A 75 8.23 -8.94 4.63
N PRO A 76 9.09 -9.83 4.08
CA PRO A 76 10.02 -10.62 4.87
C PRO A 76 11.00 -9.79 5.71
N GLU A 77 11.48 -8.67 5.17
CA GLU A 77 12.50 -7.85 5.83
C GLU A 77 11.99 -7.17 7.09
N ALA A 78 10.66 -7.01 7.24
CA ALA A 78 10.06 -6.46 8.45
C ALA A 78 10.49 -7.24 9.70
N ALA A 79 10.73 -8.55 9.56
CA ALA A 79 11.23 -9.41 10.62
C ALA A 79 12.69 -9.13 11.05
N GLY A 80 13.39 -8.16 10.47
CA GLY A 80 14.73 -7.75 10.89
C GLY A 80 14.83 -6.29 11.32
N LEU A 81 13.71 -5.56 11.29
CA LEU A 81 13.70 -4.12 11.58
C LEU A 81 13.48 -3.88 13.06
N SER A 82 13.97 -2.75 13.56
CA SER A 82 13.61 -2.27 14.89
C SER A 82 13.37 -0.77 14.82
N SER A 83 12.46 -0.26 15.64
CA SER A 83 12.18 1.17 15.77
C SER A 83 11.73 1.88 14.49
N LYS A 84 11.08 1.16 13.56
CA LYS A 84 10.47 1.72 12.33
C LYS A 84 8.96 1.60 12.38
N ILE A 85 8.29 2.51 11.68
CA ILE A 85 6.83 2.46 11.50
C ILE A 85 6.52 1.72 10.20
N VAL A 86 5.62 0.74 10.25
CA VAL A 86 5.13 0.02 9.07
C VAL A 86 3.63 0.20 8.93
N ILE A 87 3.15 0.53 7.73
CA ILE A 87 1.73 0.78 7.45
C ILE A 87 1.28 -0.04 6.24
N GLY A 88 0.19 -0.78 6.40
CA GLY A 88 -0.32 -1.70 5.38
C GLY A 88 -1.62 -2.38 5.78
N VAL A 89 -1.96 -3.49 5.11
CA VAL A 89 -3.10 -4.35 5.42
C VAL A 89 -2.55 -5.72 5.83
N TYR A 90 -2.32 -5.90 7.13
CA TYR A 90 -1.60 -7.06 7.67
C TYR A 90 -2.50 -8.13 8.29
N GLN A 91 -3.80 -7.86 8.43
CA GLN A 91 -4.78 -8.83 8.95
C GLN A 91 -4.33 -9.46 10.29
N PRO A 92 -4.09 -8.65 11.34
CA PRO A 92 -3.41 -9.10 12.56
C PRO A 92 -4.13 -10.23 13.30
N LEU A 93 -5.45 -10.33 13.15
CA LEU A 93 -6.26 -11.41 13.74
C LEU A 93 -6.03 -12.77 13.05
N PHE A 94 -5.62 -12.76 11.79
CA PHE A 94 -5.30 -13.98 11.03
C PHE A 94 -3.79 -14.28 11.06
N ASN A 95 -2.95 -13.24 11.08
CA ASN A 95 -1.50 -13.34 11.04
C ASN A 95 -0.84 -13.11 12.42
N VAL A 96 -1.43 -13.68 13.47
CA VAL A 96 -0.96 -13.51 14.86
C VAL A 96 0.55 -13.78 15.04
N PRO A 97 1.14 -14.87 14.48
CA PRO A 97 2.56 -15.14 14.65
C PRO A 97 3.46 -14.04 14.07
N VAL A 98 3.09 -13.50 12.90
CA VAL A 98 3.83 -12.42 12.23
C VAL A 98 3.78 -11.15 13.08
N MET A 99 2.60 -10.79 13.60
CA MET A 99 2.45 -9.61 14.45
C MET A 99 3.21 -9.73 15.77
N GLN A 100 3.21 -10.91 16.38
CA GLN A 100 4.01 -11.17 17.59
C GLN A 100 5.51 -11.06 17.31
N GLN A 101 5.98 -11.53 16.15
CA GLN A 101 7.38 -11.41 15.74
C GLN A 101 7.78 -9.93 15.57
N TRP A 102 6.98 -9.16 14.84
CA TRP A 102 7.23 -7.73 14.62
C TRP A 102 7.19 -6.94 15.94
N ALA A 103 6.26 -7.28 16.84
CA ALA A 103 6.17 -6.67 18.16
C ALA A 103 7.42 -6.96 19.02
N LYS A 104 7.94 -8.20 19.00
CA LYS A 104 9.19 -8.57 19.72
C LYS A 104 10.40 -7.77 19.25
N GLN A 105 10.37 -7.28 18.02
CA GLN A 105 11.45 -6.52 17.40
C GLN A 105 11.28 -5.00 17.56
N GLY A 106 10.19 -4.56 18.19
CA GLY A 106 9.91 -3.16 18.42
C GLY A 106 9.48 -2.40 17.16
N LEU A 107 8.90 -3.08 16.17
CA LEU A 107 8.21 -2.39 15.07
C LEU A 107 6.93 -1.74 15.57
N VAL A 108 6.66 -0.53 15.10
CA VAL A 108 5.38 0.14 15.28
C VAL A 108 4.54 -0.15 14.05
N THR A 109 3.53 -1.02 14.20
CA THR A 109 2.74 -1.52 13.08
C THR A 109 1.33 -0.92 13.08
N PHE A 110 0.95 -0.29 11.98
CA PHE A 110 -0.42 0.16 11.73
C PHE A 110 -1.05 -0.68 10.62
N SER A 111 -2.01 -1.53 11.00
CA SER A 111 -2.80 -2.30 10.04
C SER A 111 -4.10 -1.56 9.72
N LEU A 112 -4.28 -1.15 8.47
CA LEU A 112 -5.39 -0.31 8.02
C LEU A 112 -6.74 -1.04 8.06
N ASP A 113 -6.77 -2.37 8.05
CA ASP A 113 -7.99 -3.17 8.24
C ASP A 113 -8.54 -3.16 9.67
N MET A 114 -7.72 -2.75 10.65
CA MET A 114 -8.14 -2.58 12.04
C MET A 114 -8.59 -1.15 12.37
N LEU A 115 -8.67 -0.26 11.37
CA LEU A 115 -9.14 1.11 11.61
C LEU A 115 -10.59 1.11 12.12
N PRO A 116 -10.89 1.90 13.16
CA PRO A 116 -12.24 1.96 13.70
C PRO A 116 -13.18 2.61 12.67
N ARG A 117 -14.31 1.95 12.37
CA ARG A 117 -15.32 2.45 11.44
C ARG A 117 -16.16 3.56 12.07
N THR A 118 -15.57 4.75 12.18
CA THR A 118 -16.18 5.97 12.71
C THR A 118 -16.23 7.06 11.64
N THR A 119 -17.11 8.04 11.79
CA THR A 119 -17.24 9.17 10.85
C THR A 119 -15.93 9.93 10.64
N ARG A 120 -15.09 10.05 11.67
CA ARG A 120 -13.78 10.70 11.59
C ARG A 120 -12.74 9.90 10.80
N ALA A 121 -12.87 8.58 10.75
CA ALA A 121 -11.93 7.69 10.10
C ALA A 121 -12.41 7.20 8.72
N GLN A 122 -13.57 7.65 8.25
CA GLN A 122 -14.18 7.18 7.01
C GLN A 122 -13.30 7.42 5.78
N SER A 123 -12.56 8.54 5.73
CA SER A 123 -11.62 8.83 4.64
C SER A 123 -10.37 7.93 4.64
N MET A 124 -10.14 7.18 5.72
CA MET A 124 -9.03 6.26 5.88
C MET A 124 -9.47 4.79 5.77
N ASP A 125 -10.76 4.51 5.58
CA ASP A 125 -11.30 3.15 5.51
C ASP A 125 -10.94 2.47 4.18
N VAL A 126 -9.82 1.74 4.21
CA VAL A 126 -9.33 0.97 3.07
C VAL A 126 -10.30 -0.14 2.69
N LEU A 127 -10.98 -0.77 3.66
CA LEU A 127 -11.88 -1.90 3.37
C LEU A 127 -13.08 -1.44 2.53
N SER A 128 -13.69 -0.32 2.89
CA SER A 128 -14.79 0.27 2.11
C SER A 128 -14.34 0.69 0.71
N SER A 129 -13.16 1.31 0.58
CA SER A 129 -12.60 1.69 -0.72
C SER A 129 -12.36 0.48 -1.63
N GLN A 130 -11.74 -0.58 -1.11
CA GLN A 130 -11.44 -1.78 -1.89
C GLN A 130 -12.72 -2.58 -2.21
N ALA A 131 -13.68 -2.64 -1.30
CA ALA A 131 -14.97 -3.29 -1.53
C ALA A 131 -15.77 -2.61 -2.65
N ASN A 132 -15.71 -1.28 -2.75
CA ASN A 132 -16.36 -0.54 -3.84
C ASN A 132 -15.75 -0.89 -5.21
N ILE A 133 -14.41 -0.91 -5.31
CA ILE A 133 -13.70 -1.32 -6.54
C ILE A 133 -14.02 -2.77 -6.89
N ALA A 134 -14.04 -3.66 -5.90
CA ALA A 134 -14.38 -5.06 -6.09
C ALA A 134 -15.83 -5.24 -6.61
N GLY A 135 -16.79 -4.50 -6.06
CA GLY A 135 -18.18 -4.51 -6.52
C GLY A 135 -18.33 -4.06 -7.97
N TYR A 136 -17.66 -2.96 -8.34
CA TYR A 136 -17.62 -2.48 -9.74
C TYR A 136 -17.01 -3.53 -10.68
N LYS A 137 -15.85 -4.08 -10.32
CA LYS A 137 -15.16 -5.10 -11.14
C LYS A 137 -15.98 -6.38 -11.27
N ALA A 138 -16.71 -6.78 -10.22
CA ALA A 138 -17.58 -7.95 -10.25
C ALA A 138 -18.70 -7.81 -11.29
N VAL A 139 -19.32 -6.64 -11.41
CA VAL A 139 -20.34 -6.37 -12.43
C VAL A 139 -19.75 -6.42 -13.84
N LEU A 140 -18.56 -5.84 -14.05
CA LEU A 140 -17.87 -5.93 -15.34
C LEU A 140 -17.54 -7.37 -15.73
N LEU A 141 -17.07 -8.17 -14.77
CA LEU A 141 -16.80 -9.58 -14.99
C LEU A 141 -18.09 -10.34 -15.34
N ALA A 142 -19.18 -10.08 -14.60
CA ALA A 142 -20.48 -10.66 -14.88
C ALA A 142 -20.96 -10.32 -16.29
N ALA A 143 -20.85 -9.06 -16.73
CA ALA A 143 -21.22 -8.64 -18.08
C ALA A 143 -20.36 -9.29 -19.16
N ASN A 144 -19.05 -9.47 -18.91
CA ASN A 144 -18.14 -10.12 -19.85
C ASN A 144 -18.40 -11.63 -19.98
N THR A 145 -18.77 -12.29 -18.89
CA THR A 145 -19.06 -13.74 -18.88
C THR A 145 -20.49 -14.05 -19.35
N TYR A 146 -21.42 -13.11 -19.21
CA TYR A 146 -22.84 -13.33 -19.48
C TYR A 146 -23.16 -13.18 -20.98
N GLY A 147 -23.77 -14.20 -21.58
CA GLY A 147 -24.02 -14.27 -23.03
C GLY A 147 -25.21 -13.46 -23.56
N ARG A 148 -25.75 -12.49 -22.80
CA ARG A 148 -26.86 -11.62 -23.25
C ARG A 148 -26.64 -10.17 -22.83
N TYR A 149 -27.28 -9.23 -23.52
CA TYR A 149 -27.19 -7.80 -23.22
C TYR A 149 -27.88 -7.41 -21.90
N PHE A 150 -27.36 -6.36 -21.26
CA PHE A 150 -27.98 -5.63 -20.15
C PHE A 150 -28.58 -4.30 -20.63
N PRO A 151 -29.63 -3.75 -19.97
CA PRO A 151 -30.48 -4.38 -18.96
C PRO A 151 -31.50 -5.35 -19.59
N ARG A 152 -31.92 -6.37 -18.84
CA ARG A 152 -33.09 -7.18 -19.23
C ARG A 152 -34.31 -6.26 -19.21
N ARG A 153 -34.99 -6.14 -20.35
CA ARG A 153 -36.41 -5.77 -20.35
C ARG A 153 -37.24 -6.97 -19.91
#